data_AF-A0A2N3NB15-F1
#
_entry.id   AF-A0A2N3NB15-F1
#
_cell.length_a   1.000
_cell.length_b   1.000
_cell.length_c   1.000
_cell.angle_alpha   90.00
_cell.angle_beta   90.00
_cell.angle_gamma   90.00
#
_symmetry.space_group_name_H-M   'P 1'
#
loop_
_entity.id
_entity.type
_entity.pdbx_description
1 polymer ?
#
loop_
_entity_poly.entity_id
_entity_poly.type
_entity_poly.pdbx_seq_one_letter_code
_entity_poly.pdbx_strand_id
1 'polypeptide(L)'
;MVHALYCDVCPVRYITSVQNTQLLCTVLVSMAQSYRSIVDAIDAEAEECERRGETKTWTLGQLTGNVRPASDCPSTFAIDVNPMEWKMLARKVVKAEIAGTADGSRNSFLHLVDALEARQVRWHASPPSPDFPKSFIHGPEKTPFCVLHCRQARRHVRMLQL
;
A
#
# COMPACT_ATOMS: atom_id res chain seq x y z
N MET A 1 -9.21 -4.83 -6.28
CA MET A 1 -9.02 -3.82 -5.20
C MET A 1 -9.62 -2.44 -5.53
N VAL A 2 -9.69 -2.04 -6.81
CA VAL A 2 -10.25 -0.74 -7.25
C VAL A 2 -11.75 -0.56 -6.97
N HIS A 3 -12.55 -1.64 -6.94
CA HIS A 3 -13.99 -1.57 -6.68
C HIS A 3 -14.37 -1.01 -5.29
N ALA A 4 -13.51 -1.13 -4.27
CA ALA A 4 -13.79 -0.60 -2.94
C ALA A 4 -13.71 0.93 -2.88
N LEU A 5 -12.95 1.57 -3.77
CA LEU A 5 -12.86 3.03 -3.91
C LEU A 5 -14.09 3.63 -4.60
N TYR A 6 -14.71 2.89 -5.50
CA TYR A 6 -15.82 3.34 -6.35
C TYR A 6 -17.09 2.53 -6.10
N CYS A 7 -17.37 2.23 -4.82
CA CYS A 7 -18.60 1.53 -4.45
C CYS A 7 -19.77 2.52 -4.38
N ASP A 8 -20.78 2.32 -5.23
CA ASP A 8 -21.99 3.14 -5.29
C ASP A 8 -22.99 2.86 -4.16
N VAL A 9 -22.81 1.75 -3.44
CA VAL A 9 -23.73 1.29 -2.39
C VAL A 9 -23.27 1.69 -0.99
N CYS A 10 -21.97 1.88 -0.78
CA CYS A 10 -21.44 2.38 0.48
C CYS A 10 -21.27 3.91 0.36
N PRO A 11 -21.66 4.73 1.36
CA PRO A 11 -22.15 4.40 2.70
C PRO A 11 -23.68 4.63 2.81
N VAL A 12 -24.47 4.13 1.86
CA VAL A 12 -25.91 4.48 1.72
C VAL A 12 -26.75 3.92 2.89
N ARG A 13 -26.25 2.92 3.62
CA ARG A 13 -26.90 2.35 4.81
C ARG A 13 -25.92 2.19 5.96
N TYR A 14 -26.37 2.34 7.20
CA TYR A 14 -25.53 2.17 8.40
C TYR A 14 -24.62 0.93 8.34
N ILE A 15 -25.20 -0.25 8.06
CA ILE A 15 -24.45 -1.51 8.05
C ILE A 15 -23.36 -1.52 6.97
N THR A 16 -23.66 -0.99 5.78
CA THR A 16 -22.69 -0.92 4.67
C THR A 16 -21.57 0.06 4.97
N SER A 17 -21.85 1.15 5.69
CA SER A 17 -20.86 2.12 6.14
C SER A 17 -19.88 1.51 7.15
N VAL A 18 -20.40 0.74 8.11
CA VAL A 18 -19.59 0.02 9.11
C VAL A 18 -18.71 -1.03 8.42
N GLN A 19 -19.29 -1.88 7.57
CA GLN A 19 -18.56 -2.90 6.84
C GLN A 19 -17.48 -2.31 5.94
N ASN A 20 -17.79 -1.23 5.20
CA ASN A 20 -16.81 -0.57 4.35
C ASN A 20 -15.65 0.01 5.18
N THR A 21 -15.96 0.66 6.30
CA THR A 21 -14.94 1.20 7.20
C THR A 21 -14.02 0.10 7.71
N GLN A 22 -14.58 -1.00 8.23
CA GLN A 22 -13.80 -2.12 8.74
C GLN A 22 -12.90 -2.74 7.67
N LEU A 23 -13.45 -3.03 6.49
CA LEU A 23 -12.69 -3.60 5.37
C LEU A 23 -11.52 -2.71 4.98
N LEU A 24 -11.73 -1.40 4.86
CA LEU A 24 -10.67 -0.46 4.51
C LEU A 24 -9.58 -0.41 5.58
N CYS A 25 -9.95 -0.37 6.85
CA CYS A 25 -8.99 -0.34 7.95
C CYS A 25 -8.14 -1.61 7.97
N THR A 26 -8.76 -2.78 7.80
CA THR A 26 -8.06 -4.06 7.71
C THR A 26 -7.08 -4.07 6.54
N VAL A 27 -7.53 -3.71 5.34
CA VAL A 27 -6.66 -3.70 4.15
C VAL A 27 -5.46 -2.77 4.33
N LEU A 28 -5.70 -1.54 4.81
CA LEU A 28 -4.64 -0.55 4.99
C LEU A 28 -3.59 -0.98 6.02
N VAL A 29 -4.03 -1.55 7.15
CA VAL A 29 -3.13 -2.04 8.20
C VAL A 29 -2.38 -3.28 7.73
N SER A 30 -3.06 -4.24 7.10
CA SER A 30 -2.43 -5.45 6.57
C SER A 30 -1.38 -5.13 5.52
N MET A 31 -1.66 -4.21 4.58
CA MET A 31 -0.66 -3.78 3.60
C MET A 31 0.55 -3.11 4.27
N ALA A 32 0.32 -2.20 5.22
CA ALA A 32 1.40 -1.54 5.96
C ALA A 32 2.27 -2.54 6.75
N GLN A 33 1.66 -3.56 7.35
CA GLN A 33 2.36 -4.65 8.03
C GLN A 33 3.15 -5.52 7.04
N SER A 34 2.56 -5.88 5.90
CA SER A 34 3.25 -6.64 4.86
C SER A 34 4.50 -5.91 4.34
N TYR A 35 4.44 -4.59 4.15
CA TYR A 35 5.62 -3.82 3.76
C TYR A 35 6.73 -3.88 4.82
N ARG A 36 6.38 -3.83 6.11
CA ARG A 36 7.37 -4.04 7.19
C ARG A 36 8.00 -5.42 7.08
N SER A 37 7.19 -6.48 6.99
CA SER A 37 7.69 -7.85 6.88
C SER A 37 8.58 -8.06 5.64
N ILE A 38 8.27 -7.40 4.52
CA ILE A 38 9.10 -7.44 3.32
C ILE A 38 10.46 -6.77 3.57
N VAL A 39 10.49 -5.62 4.23
CA VAL A 39 11.75 -4.93 4.56
C VAL A 39 12.60 -5.78 5.51
N ASP A 40 11.98 -6.34 6.56
CA ASP A 40 12.67 -7.21 7.51
C ASP A 40 13.23 -8.47 6.82
N ALA A 41 12.49 -9.03 5.85
CA ALA A 41 12.95 -10.16 5.04
C ALA A 41 14.12 -9.80 4.11
N ILE A 42 14.12 -8.59 3.52
CA ILE A 42 15.24 -8.09 2.73
C ILE A 42 16.49 -7.92 3.62
N ASP A 43 16.32 -7.41 4.84
CA ASP A 43 17.41 -7.25 5.80
C ASP A 43 18.01 -8.62 6.17
N ALA A 44 17.18 -9.58 6.56
CA ALA A 44 17.62 -10.93 6.92
C ALA A 44 18.30 -11.67 5.74
N GLU A 45 17.78 -11.53 4.52
CA GLU A 45 18.36 -12.18 3.34
C GLU A 45 19.74 -11.61 3.00
N ALA A 46 19.91 -10.30 3.10
CA ALA A 46 21.19 -9.65 2.83
C ALA A 46 22.26 -10.07 3.85
N GLU A 47 21.91 -10.13 5.14
CA GLU A 47 22.80 -10.59 6.21
C GLU A 47 23.22 -12.05 6.01
N GLU A 48 22.29 -12.92 5.62
CA GLU A 48 22.57 -14.33 5.38
C GLU A 48 23.46 -14.55 4.14
N CYS A 49 23.22 -13.83 3.04
CA CYS A 49 24.10 -13.89 1.86
C CYS A 49 25.51 -13.38 2.18
N GLU A 50 25.63 -12.31 2.97
CA GLU A 50 26.92 -11.79 3.42
C GLU A 50 27.67 -12.80 4.28
N ARG A 51 26.98 -13.44 5.23
CA ARG A 51 27.54 -14.50 6.08
C ARG A 51 28.05 -15.70 5.28
N ARG A 52 27.39 -16.02 4.15
CA ARG A 52 27.77 -17.12 3.24
C ARG A 52 28.82 -16.72 2.21
N GLY A 53 29.12 -15.43 2.05
CA GLY A 53 30.02 -14.93 1.02
C GLY A 53 29.47 -15.09 -0.40
N GLU A 54 28.14 -15.09 -0.56
CA GLU A 54 27.47 -15.33 -1.84
C GLU A 54 26.99 -14.04 -2.50
N THR A 55 26.92 -14.05 -3.83
CA THR A 55 26.30 -13.00 -4.64
C THR A 55 24.84 -13.35 -4.95
N LYS A 56 24.06 -12.32 -5.30
CA LYS A 56 22.64 -12.46 -5.69
C LYS A 56 22.47 -12.06 -7.14
N THR A 57 21.80 -12.91 -7.91
CA THR A 57 21.39 -12.55 -9.27
C THR A 57 20.17 -11.62 -9.23
N TRP A 58 20.29 -10.44 -9.85
CA TRP A 58 19.22 -9.47 -10.03
C TRP A 58 18.81 -9.41 -11.50
N THR A 59 17.51 -9.53 -11.79
CA THR A 59 17.00 -9.58 -13.17
C THR A 59 16.15 -8.34 -13.50
N LEU A 60 16.50 -7.61 -14.56
CA LEU A 60 15.83 -6.36 -14.96
C LEU A 60 14.33 -6.54 -15.28
N GLY A 61 13.91 -7.73 -15.70
CA GLY A 61 12.49 -8.07 -15.92
C GLY A 61 11.63 -8.12 -14.65
N GLN A 62 12.22 -8.13 -13.46
CA GLN A 62 11.47 -8.06 -12.19
C GLN A 62 10.97 -6.64 -11.85
N LEU A 63 11.47 -5.60 -12.53
CA LEU A 63 11.05 -4.21 -12.30
C LEU A 63 9.69 -3.86 -12.92
N THR A 64 9.32 -4.54 -14.00
CA THR A 64 8.05 -4.31 -14.71
C THR A 64 7.03 -5.35 -14.25
N GLY A 65 6.41 -5.12 -13.10
CA GLY A 65 5.37 -6.00 -12.54
C GLY A 65 4.42 -6.50 -13.63
N ASN A 66 4.35 -7.83 -13.78
CA ASN A 66 3.43 -8.56 -14.65
C ASN A 66 3.35 -8.14 -16.12
N VAL A 67 4.42 -7.61 -16.72
CA VAL A 67 4.53 -7.69 -18.18
C VAL A 67 4.84 -9.16 -18.50
N ARG A 68 3.81 -9.96 -18.83
CA ARG A 68 4.04 -11.22 -19.53
C ARG A 68 4.95 -10.86 -20.70
N PRO A 69 6.15 -11.46 -20.83
CA PRO A 69 6.92 -11.21 -22.03
C PRO A 69 6.00 -11.52 -23.19
N ALA A 70 5.76 -10.53 -24.05
CA ALA A 70 5.33 -10.82 -25.41
C ALA A 70 6.28 -11.90 -25.90
N SER A 71 5.76 -12.94 -26.54
CA SER A 71 6.38 -14.24 -26.72
C SER A 71 7.77 -14.27 -27.38
N ASP A 72 8.38 -13.12 -27.68
CA ASP A 72 9.69 -12.94 -28.29
C ASP A 72 10.44 -11.69 -27.76
N CYS A 73 10.60 -11.52 -26.44
CA CYS A 73 11.51 -10.50 -25.88
C CYS A 73 12.78 -11.16 -25.31
N PRO A 74 13.96 -11.07 -25.97
CA PRO A 74 15.14 -11.88 -25.62
C PRO A 74 16.02 -11.35 -24.47
N SER A 75 15.61 -10.32 -23.71
CA SER A 75 16.58 -9.60 -22.85
C SER A 75 16.13 -9.45 -21.39
N THR A 76 15.98 -10.57 -20.68
CA THR A 76 16.17 -10.57 -19.23
C THR A 76 17.65 -10.35 -18.94
N PHE A 77 18.06 -9.09 -18.80
CA PHE A 77 19.39 -8.73 -18.34
C PHE A 77 19.51 -9.12 -16.86
N ALA A 78 20.39 -10.08 -16.57
CA ALA A 78 20.69 -10.55 -15.23
C ALA A 78 22.11 -10.14 -14.86
N ILE A 79 22.28 -9.60 -13.66
CA ILE A 79 23.58 -9.24 -13.10
C ILE A 79 23.74 -9.87 -11.73
N ASP A 80 24.94 -10.33 -11.40
CA ASP A 80 25.27 -10.69 -10.03
C ASP A 80 25.69 -9.45 -9.27
N VAL A 81 25.01 -9.21 -8.16
CA VAL A 81 25.24 -8.08 -7.27
C VAL A 81 25.65 -8.59 -5.90
N ASN A 82 26.46 -7.80 -5.19
CA ASN A 82 26.78 -8.15 -3.80
C ASN A 82 25.55 -7.97 -2.89
N PRO A 83 25.54 -8.55 -1.69
CA PRO A 83 24.37 -8.50 -0.79
C PRO A 83 23.89 -7.09 -0.46
N MET A 84 24.81 -6.12 -0.32
CA MET A 84 24.48 -4.73 -0.01
C MET A 84 23.84 -4.01 -1.21
N GLU A 85 24.39 -4.23 -2.42
CA GLU A 85 23.80 -3.73 -3.66
C GLU A 85 22.40 -4.31 -3.90
N TRP A 86 22.25 -5.62 -3.70
CA TRP A 86 20.95 -6.29 -3.80
C TRP A 86 19.93 -5.68 -2.83
N LYS A 87 20.31 -5.51 -1.56
CA LYS A 87 19.49 -4.88 -0.51
C LYS A 87 19.05 -3.47 -0.90
N MET A 88 19.96 -2.66 -1.41
CA MET A 88 19.66 -1.31 -1.89
C MET A 88 18.66 -1.32 -3.06
N LEU A 89 18.84 -2.23 -4.02
CA LEU A 89 17.94 -2.37 -5.17
C LEU A 89 16.55 -2.84 -4.73
N ALA A 90 16.47 -3.86 -3.87
CA ALA A 90 15.22 -4.38 -3.32
C ALA A 90 14.45 -3.30 -2.55
N ARG A 91 15.13 -2.52 -1.70
CA ARG A 91 14.53 -1.38 -0.99
C ARG A 91 13.99 -0.31 -1.93
N LYS A 92 14.70 0.00 -3.03
CA LYS A 92 14.22 0.94 -4.05
C LYS A 92 12.92 0.47 -4.69
N VAL A 93 12.76 -0.83 -4.95
CA VAL A 93 11.50 -1.39 -5.46
C VAL A 93 10.38 -1.22 -4.43
N VAL A 94 10.61 -1.58 -3.16
CA VAL A 94 9.61 -1.40 -2.10
C VAL A 94 9.23 0.07 -1.93
N LYS A 95 10.20 0.98 -1.98
CA LYS A 95 9.97 2.43 -1.94
C LYS A 95 9.12 2.91 -3.12
N ALA A 96 9.37 2.41 -4.32
CA ALA A 96 8.56 2.73 -5.50
C ALA A 96 7.12 2.21 -5.37
N GLU A 97 6.90 1.00 -4.83
CA GLU A 97 5.56 0.48 -4.57
C GLU A 97 4.81 1.31 -3.50
N ILE A 98 5.52 1.81 -2.48
CA ILE A 98 4.92 2.60 -1.40
C ILE A 98 4.65 4.04 -1.82
N ALA A 99 5.66 4.74 -2.31
CA ALA A 99 5.62 6.17 -2.60
C ALA A 99 5.22 6.49 -4.04
N GLY A 100 5.40 5.54 -4.96
CA GLY A 100 5.25 5.74 -6.40
C GLY A 100 6.57 6.04 -7.09
N THR A 101 6.49 6.10 -8.41
CA THR A 101 7.57 6.46 -9.33
C THR A 101 7.37 7.88 -9.86
N ALA A 102 8.46 8.48 -10.38
CA ALA A 102 8.44 9.87 -10.84
C ALA A 102 7.48 10.13 -12.01
N ASP A 103 7.21 9.11 -12.82
CA ASP A 103 6.28 9.15 -13.94
C ASP A 103 4.80 9.03 -13.51
N GLY A 104 4.53 8.68 -12.24
CA GLY A 104 3.18 8.55 -11.68
C GLY A 104 2.31 7.50 -12.38
N SER A 105 2.89 6.65 -13.23
CA SER A 105 2.16 5.73 -14.10
C SER A 105 1.52 4.56 -13.34
N ARG A 106 2.05 4.24 -12.16
CA ARG A 106 1.61 3.14 -11.30
C ARG A 106 1.02 3.67 -10.00
N ASN A 107 -0.14 3.13 -9.63
CA ASN A 107 -0.76 3.41 -8.34
C ASN A 107 0.14 2.89 -7.21
N SER A 108 0.58 3.79 -6.34
CA SER A 108 1.34 3.44 -5.13
C SER A 108 0.42 3.21 -3.94
N PHE A 109 0.96 2.60 -2.88
CA PHE A 109 0.23 2.49 -1.62
C PHE A 109 -0.20 3.86 -1.07
N LEU A 110 0.68 4.87 -1.10
CA LEU A 110 0.32 6.22 -0.65
C LEU A 110 -0.77 6.84 -1.52
N HIS A 111 -0.74 6.62 -2.84
CA HIS A 111 -1.82 7.05 -3.72
C HIS A 111 -3.16 6.39 -3.34
N LEU A 112 -3.16 5.09 -3.03
CA LEU A 112 -4.34 4.38 -2.55
C LEU A 112 -4.85 4.96 -1.21
N VAL A 113 -3.95 5.23 -0.27
CA VAL A 113 -4.29 5.86 1.02
C VAL A 113 -4.92 7.24 0.82
N ASP A 114 -4.35 8.06 -0.06
CA ASP A 114 -4.86 9.40 -0.36
C ASP A 114 -6.25 9.34 -1.02
N ALA A 115 -6.44 8.44 -1.97
CA ALA A 115 -7.73 8.23 -2.63
C ALA A 115 -8.80 7.75 -1.64
N LEU A 116 -8.44 6.86 -0.71
CA LEU A 116 -9.33 6.39 0.35
C LEU A 116 -9.65 7.49 1.36
N GLU A 117 -8.67 8.26 1.82
CA GLU A 117 -8.90 9.37 2.75
C GLU A 117 -9.82 10.43 2.12
N ALA A 118 -9.54 10.83 0.87
CA ALA A 118 -10.37 11.79 0.15
C ALA A 118 -11.82 11.32 0.01
N ARG A 119 -12.03 10.03 -0.26
CA ARG A 119 -13.35 9.41 -0.31
C ARG A 119 -14.06 9.47 1.04
N GLN A 120 -13.38 9.08 2.12
CA GLN A 120 -13.95 9.12 3.47
C GLN A 120 -14.33 10.56 3.87
N VAL A 121 -13.47 11.53 3.59
CA VAL A 121 -13.77 12.96 3.86
C VAL A 121 -15.03 13.41 3.11
N ARG A 122 -15.17 13.07 1.82
CA ARG A 122 -16.38 13.42 1.05
C ARG A 122 -17.64 12.80 1.63
N TRP A 123 -17.56 11.56 2.10
CA TRP A 123 -18.71 10.88 2.73
C TRP A 123 -19.13 11.52 4.04
N HIS A 124 -18.16 11.92 4.86
CA HIS A 124 -18.43 12.62 6.11
C HIS A 124 -18.87 14.08 5.93
N ALA A 125 -18.72 14.65 4.74
CA ALA A 125 -19.24 15.97 4.41
C ALA A 125 -20.76 15.97 4.11
N SER A 126 -21.36 14.80 3.89
CA SER A 126 -22.80 14.66 3.68
C SER A 126 -23.50 14.14 4.96
N PRO A 127 -24.76 14.52 5.22
CA PRO A 127 -25.53 13.94 6.30
C PRO A 127 -25.58 12.40 6.18
N PRO A 128 -25.48 11.66 7.30
CA PRO A 128 -25.60 10.21 7.26
C PRO A 128 -27.02 9.80 6.83
N SER A 129 -27.14 8.57 6.31
CA SER A 129 -28.43 7.98 5.96
C SER A 129 -29.43 8.05 7.14
N PRO A 130 -30.75 8.15 6.88
CA PRO A 130 -31.77 8.17 7.94
C PRO A 130 -31.73 6.95 8.87
N ASP A 131 -31.18 5.82 8.42
CA ASP A 131 -31.03 4.59 9.22
C ASP A 131 -29.81 4.59 10.16
N PHE A 132 -29.01 5.66 10.18
CA PHE A 132 -27.86 5.77 11.07
C PHE A 132 -28.30 6.05 12.52
N PRO A 133 -27.85 5.25 13.51
CA PRO A 133 -28.25 5.51 14.88
C PRO A 133 -27.65 6.82 15.38
N LYS A 134 -28.49 7.69 15.97
CA LYS A 134 -28.10 9.05 16.39
C LYS A 134 -26.90 9.08 17.35
N SER A 135 -26.73 8.03 18.16
CA SER A 135 -25.60 7.88 19.08
C SER A 135 -24.24 7.75 18.38
N PHE A 136 -24.21 7.30 17.12
CA PHE A 136 -22.97 7.17 16.33
C PHE A 136 -22.73 8.36 15.40
N ILE A 137 -23.62 9.35 15.37
CA ILE A 137 -23.44 10.58 14.60
C ILE A 137 -22.56 11.51 15.42
N HIS A 138 -21.35 11.78 14.96
CA HIS A 138 -20.41 12.66 15.63
C HIS A 138 -20.45 14.05 14.99
N GLY A 139 -20.28 15.10 15.80
CA GLY A 139 -20.22 16.47 15.30
C GLY A 139 -18.98 16.73 14.44
N PRO A 140 -18.98 17.82 13.65
CA PRO A 140 -17.94 18.14 12.67
C PRO A 140 -16.55 18.36 13.27
N GLU A 141 -16.46 18.59 14.59
CA GLU A 141 -15.20 18.80 15.31
C GLU A 141 -14.36 17.52 15.44
N LYS A 142 -14.95 16.33 15.31
CA LYS A 142 -14.24 15.05 15.46
C LYS A 142 -13.83 14.50 14.10
N THR A 143 -12.52 14.26 13.92
CA THR A 143 -12.05 13.52 12.75
C THR A 143 -12.63 12.10 12.77
N PRO A 144 -13.29 11.66 11.70
CA PRO A 144 -13.85 10.31 11.64
C PRO A 144 -12.79 9.21 11.76
N PHE A 145 -13.17 8.09 12.38
CA PHE A 145 -12.26 6.98 12.65
C PHE A 145 -11.64 6.38 11.37
N CYS A 146 -12.42 6.25 10.30
CA CYS A 146 -11.94 5.79 8.99
C CYS A 146 -10.86 6.72 8.39
N VAL A 147 -10.97 8.04 8.62
CA VAL A 147 -9.97 9.03 8.21
C VAL A 147 -8.70 8.91 9.06
N LEU A 148 -8.86 8.73 10.38
CA LEU A 148 -7.72 8.50 11.29
C LEU A 148 -6.92 7.27 10.88
N HIS A 149 -7.57 6.19 10.46
CA HIS A 149 -6.89 4.98 9.99
C HIS A 149 -6.08 5.18 8.72
N CYS A 150 -6.59 5.98 7.76
CA CYS A 150 -5.80 6.35 6.58
C CYS A 150 -4.52 7.08 6.99
N ARG A 151 -4.61 8.02 7.94
CA ARG A 151 -3.45 8.75 8.48
C ARG A 151 -2.48 7.84 9.23
N GLN A 152 -2.99 6.89 10.02
CA GLN A 152 -2.16 5.91 10.72
C GLN A 152 -1.42 4.99 9.75
N ALA A 153 -2.11 4.47 8.72
CA ALA A 153 -1.48 3.64 7.69
C ALA A 153 -0.35 4.38 6.97
N ARG A 154 -0.57 5.66 6.63
CA ARG A 154 0.47 6.55 6.10
C ARG A 154 1.66 6.70 7.06
N ARG A 155 1.39 6.88 8.36
CA ARG A 155 2.44 6.97 9.38
C ARG A 155 3.25 5.67 9.49
N HIS A 156 2.59 4.51 9.44
CA HIS A 156 3.26 3.21 9.53
C HIS A 156 4.28 3.00 8.41
N VAL A 157 3.91 3.29 7.17
CA VAL A 157 4.84 3.12 6.03
C VAL A 157 5.94 4.19 6.00
N ARG A 158 5.69 5.41 6.49
CA ARG A 158 6.73 6.46 6.62
C ARG A 158 7.79 6.14 7.67
N MET A 159 7.49 5.27 8.63
CA MET A 159 8.45 4.81 9.63
C MET A 159 9.31 3.64 9.12
N LEU A 160 9.05 3.12 7.91
CA LEU A 160 9.91 2.11 7.31
C LEU A 160 11.21 2.79 6.86
N GLN A 161 12.35 2.25 7.28
CA GLN A 161 13.66 2.71 6.84
C GLN A 161 13.90 2.14 5.43
N LEU A 162 13.59 2.91 4.39
CA LEU A 162 13.65 2.50 2.97
C LEU A 162 14.68 3.30 2.16
#